data_AF-A0A959H3D4-F1
#
_entry.id   AF-A0A959H3D4-F1
#
_cell.length_a   1.000
_cell.length_b   1.000
_cell.length_c   1.000
_cell.angle_alpha   90.00
_cell.angle_beta   90.00
_cell.angle_gamma   90.00
#
_symmetry.space_group_name_H-M   'P 1'
#
loop_
_entity.id
_entity.type
_entity.pdbx_description
1 polymer ?
#
loop_
_entity_poly.entity_id
_entity_poly.type
_entity_poly.pdbx_seq_one_letter_code
_entity_poly.pdbx_strand_id
1 'polypeptide(L)'
;MQIVVFGKQYKDKDLPYVQELLDALYEEGITTYVYGPYLEAIEKEVKFQGAYAAFEDYLDFRVHQIDCVIVLGGDGTMLNAVTLVRDSGVPMLGINLGRMGFLASIEKKHIRQSIAKLKRGQYT
;
A
#
# COMPACT_ATOMS: atom_id res chain seq x y z
N MET A 1 1.52 1.23 14.14
CA MET A 1 1.99 0.68 12.86
C MET A 1 1.78 1.75 11.81
N GLN A 2 2.81 2.08 11.04
CA GLN A 2 2.82 3.05 9.95
C GLN A 2 3.04 2.30 8.63
N ILE A 3 2.14 2.49 7.67
CA ILE A 3 2.18 1.81 6.39
C ILE A 3 2.21 2.83 5.26
N VAL A 4 3.03 2.58 4.25
CA VAL A 4 2.97 3.30 2.97
C VAL A 4 2.17 2.48 1.97
N VAL A 5 1.17 3.09 1.34
CA VAL A 5 0.47 2.53 0.18
C VAL A 5 1.12 3.09 -1.08
N PHE A 6 1.71 2.20 -1.88
CA PHE A 6 2.37 2.52 -3.13
C PHE A 6 1.55 2.02 -4.31
N GLY A 7 1.25 2.91 -5.25
CA GLY A 7 0.72 2.59 -6.56
C GLY A 7 1.41 3.43 -7.62
N LYS A 8 1.33 3.02 -8.90
CA LYS A 8 1.83 3.85 -10.01
C LYS A 8 0.70 4.57 -10.72
N GLN A 9 -0.38 3.84 -10.96
CA GLN A 9 -1.59 4.29 -11.65
C GLN A 9 -2.75 3.44 -11.11
N TYR A 10 -3.97 3.94 -11.21
CA TYR A 10 -5.17 3.16 -10.93
C TYR A 10 -5.99 2.97 -12.21
N LYS A 11 -6.93 2.04 -12.15
CA LYS A 11 -8.02 1.89 -13.13
C LYS A 11 -9.32 2.03 -12.37
N ASP A 12 -10.36 2.56 -12.98
CA ASP A 12 -11.65 2.79 -12.29
C ASP A 12 -12.19 1.51 -11.65
N LYS A 13 -12.04 0.38 -12.34
CA LYS A 13 -12.43 -0.95 -11.84
C LYS A 13 -11.68 -1.41 -10.58
N ASP A 14 -10.53 -0.79 -10.29
CA ASP A 14 -9.67 -1.15 -9.18
C ASP A 14 -9.94 -0.26 -7.94
N LEU A 15 -10.58 0.91 -8.11
CA LEU A 15 -10.91 1.85 -7.03
C LEU A 15 -11.68 1.20 -5.85
N PRO A 16 -12.65 0.29 -6.06
CA PRO A 16 -13.32 -0.37 -4.94
C PRO A 16 -12.35 -1.15 -4.03
N TYR A 17 -11.28 -1.72 -4.59
CA TYR A 17 -10.28 -2.46 -3.81
C TYR A 17 -9.27 -1.52 -3.14
N VAL A 18 -8.98 -0.37 -3.76
CA VAL A 18 -8.20 0.70 -3.11
C VAL A 18 -8.96 1.22 -1.89
N GLN A 19 -10.26 1.49 -2.04
CA GLN A 19 -11.13 1.87 -0.94
C GLN A 19 -11.17 0.80 0.15
N GLU A 20 -11.34 -0.48 -0.23
CA GLU A 20 -11.33 -1.59 0.72
C GLU A 20 -10.02 -1.67 1.52
N LEU A 21 -8.87 -1.43 0.88
CA LEU A 21 -7.59 -1.38 1.58
C LEU A 21 -7.56 -0.23 2.59
N LEU A 22 -7.92 0.99 2.17
CA LEU A 22 -7.88 2.16 3.04
C LEU A 22 -8.82 2.01 4.25
N ASP A 23 -10.02 1.46 4.02
CA ASP A 23 -10.97 1.14 5.08
C ASP A 23 -10.39 0.11 6.06
N ALA A 24 -9.80 -0.98 5.55
CA ALA A 24 -9.19 -2.01 6.38
C ALA A 24 -8.01 -1.48 7.22
N LEU A 25 -7.19 -0.59 6.65
CA LEU A 25 -6.10 0.06 7.37
C LEU A 25 -6.62 0.96 8.49
N TYR A 26 -7.67 1.74 8.21
CA TYR A 26 -8.32 2.60 9.20
C TYR A 26 -8.95 1.80 10.35
N GLU A 27 -9.71 0.75 10.03
CA GLU A 27 -10.37 -0.12 11.01
C GLU A 27 -9.37 -0.79 11.96
N GLU A 28 -8.17 -1.13 11.48
CA GLU A 28 -7.08 -1.69 12.28
C GLU A 28 -6.22 -0.62 12.99
N GLY A 29 -6.61 0.66 12.91
CA GLY A 29 -5.92 1.78 13.53
C GLY A 29 -4.49 1.96 13.01
N ILE A 30 -4.28 1.79 11.70
CA ILE A 30 -2.99 1.91 11.05
C ILE A 30 -2.82 3.32 10.47
N THR A 31 -1.74 3.98 10.86
CA THR A 31 -1.36 5.27 10.27
C THR A 31 -0.95 5.04 8.82
N THR A 32 -1.64 5.71 7.90
CA THR A 32 -1.49 5.46 6.47
C THR A 32 -0.80 6.63 5.79
N TYR A 33 0.28 6.32 5.09
CA TYR A 33 0.93 7.19 4.14
C TYR A 33 0.62 6.69 2.73
N VAL A 34 0.60 7.58 1.73
CA VAL A 34 0.36 7.20 0.33
C VAL A 34 1.45 7.83 -0.53
N TYR A 35 2.02 7.07 -1.45
CA TYR A 35 3.03 7.59 -2.37
C TYR A 35 2.49 8.81 -3.12
N GLY A 36 3.18 9.95 -3.06
CA GLY A 36 2.68 11.27 -3.49
C GLY A 36 1.99 11.26 -4.86
N PRO A 37 2.67 10.82 -5.94
CA PRO A 37 2.06 10.75 -7.28
C PRO A 37 0.82 9.84 -7.37
N TYR A 38 0.73 8.83 -6.51
CA TYR A 38 -0.45 7.96 -6.46
C TYR A 38 -1.58 8.60 -5.67
N LEU A 39 -1.27 9.31 -4.58
CA LEU A 39 -2.22 10.05 -3.79
C LEU A 39 -2.94 11.09 -4.65
N GLU A 40 -2.19 11.92 -5.39
CA GLU A 40 -2.74 12.92 -6.30
C GLU A 40 -3.75 12.33 -7.31
N ALA A 41 -3.49 11.09 -7.74
CA ALA A 41 -4.35 10.40 -8.70
C ALA A 41 -5.65 9.88 -8.07
N ILE A 42 -5.62 9.38 -6.83
CA ILE A 42 -6.77 8.69 -6.22
C ILE A 42 -7.54 9.56 -5.22
N GLU A 43 -6.97 10.66 -4.71
CA GLU A 43 -7.51 11.40 -3.56
C GLU A 43 -8.95 11.88 -3.77
N LYS A 44 -9.34 12.20 -5.01
CA LYS A 44 -10.70 12.63 -5.36
C LYS A 44 -11.66 11.48 -5.61
N GLU A 45 -11.13 10.29 -5.81
CA GLU A 45 -11.86 9.09 -6.22
C GLU A 45 -12.15 8.14 -5.04
N VAL A 46 -11.40 8.28 -3.94
CA VAL A 46 -11.55 7.46 -2.73
C VAL A 46 -11.81 8.34 -1.51
N LYS A 47 -12.29 7.71 -0.43
CA LYS A 47 -12.53 8.37 0.86
C LYS A 47 -11.53 7.87 1.87
N PHE A 48 -10.90 8.82 2.56
CA PHE A 48 -10.07 8.54 3.73
C PHE A 48 -10.89 8.78 4.99
N GLN A 49 -11.07 7.74 5.80
CA GLN A 49 -11.81 7.85 7.07
C GLN A 49 -10.95 8.41 8.21
N GLY A 50 -9.63 8.23 8.14
CA GLY A 50 -8.67 8.71 9.13
C GLY A 50 -7.62 9.64 8.52
N ALA A 51 -6.69 10.08 9.36
CA ALA A 51 -5.56 10.89 8.91
C ALA A 51 -4.68 10.09 7.94
N TYR A 52 -4.32 10.74 6.83
CA TYR A 52 -3.37 10.25 5.85
C TYR A 52 -2.39 11.38 5.49
N ALA A 53 -1.23 10.99 4.96
CA ALA A 53 -0.22 11.93 4.49
C ALA A 53 0.47 11.40 3.23
N ALA A 54 1.04 12.30 2.43
CA ALA A 54 1.89 11.92 1.32
C ALA A 54 3.21 11.30 1.83
N PHE A 55 3.77 10.41 1.01
CA PHE A 55 5.12 9.87 1.14
C PHE A 55 5.82 10.10 -0.18
N GLU A 56 6.78 11.01 -0.22
CA GLU A 56 7.31 11.55 -1.47
C GLU A 56 8.52 10.74 -1.94
N ASP A 57 9.45 10.45 -1.03
CA ASP A 57 10.71 9.84 -1.43
C ASP A 57 11.37 9.00 -0.33
N TYR A 58 12.56 8.49 -0.66
CA TYR A 58 13.32 7.61 0.22
C TYR A 58 13.77 8.28 1.53
N LEU A 59 13.99 9.60 1.54
CA LEU A 59 14.40 10.33 2.74
C LEU A 59 13.32 10.32 3.82
N ASP A 60 12.05 10.17 3.44
CA ASP A 60 10.93 10.06 4.37
C ASP A 60 11.07 8.84 5.29
N PHE A 61 11.73 7.76 4.86
CA PHE A 61 12.07 6.61 5.72
C PHE A 61 13.01 6.97 6.87
N ARG A 62 13.71 8.11 6.81
CA ARG A 62 14.59 8.59 7.90
C ARG A 62 13.83 9.36 8.97
N VAL A 63 12.64 9.84 8.64
CA VAL A 63 11.80 10.68 9.52
C VAL A 63 10.62 9.88 10.05
N HIS A 64 10.13 8.91 9.27
CA HIS A 64 9.01 8.05 9.62
C HIS A 64 9.47 6.61 9.84
N GLN A 65 9.00 6.01 10.94
CA GLN A 65 9.22 4.60 11.23
C GLN A 65 8.19 3.76 10.48
N ILE A 66 8.41 3.59 9.18
CA ILE A 66 7.54 2.78 8.33
C ILE A 66 7.77 1.29 8.61
N ASP A 67 6.69 0.60 8.97
CA ASP A 67 6.71 -0.84 9.28
C ASP A 67 6.58 -1.71 8.03
N CYS A 68 5.89 -1.22 6.99
CA CYS A 68 5.64 -1.97 5.76
C CYS A 68 5.23 -1.03 4.60
N VAL A 69 5.60 -1.41 3.38
CA VAL A 69 5.06 -0.80 2.15
C VAL A 69 4.11 -1.77 1.47
N ILE A 70 2.84 -1.40 1.35
CA ILE A 70 1.84 -2.14 0.58
C ILE A 70 1.84 -1.64 -0.85
N VAL A 71 2.11 -2.53 -1.80
CA VAL A 71 2.18 -2.20 -3.23
C VAL A 71 0.92 -2.68 -3.94
N LEU A 72 0.19 -1.75 -4.54
CA LEU A 72 -1.02 -2.01 -5.31
C LEU A 72 -0.69 -2.13 -6.81
N GLY A 73 -0.69 -3.36 -7.31
CA GLY A 73 -0.42 -3.65 -8.72
C GLY A 73 0.24 -5.00 -8.94
N GLY A 74 0.86 -5.16 -10.11
CA GLY A 74 1.60 -6.38 -10.45
C GLY A 74 3.11 -6.25 -10.20
N ASP A 75 3.86 -7.18 -10.77
CA ASP A 75 5.32 -7.27 -10.62
C ASP A 75 6.04 -6.00 -11.08
N GLY A 76 5.58 -5.38 -12.17
CA GLY A 76 6.12 -4.10 -12.61
C GLY A 76 5.98 -3.01 -11.54
N THR A 77 4.84 -2.94 -10.84
CA THR A 77 4.65 -1.97 -9.74
C THR A 77 5.55 -2.32 -8.55
N MET A 78 5.72 -3.60 -8.22
CA MET A 78 6.66 -4.05 -7.18
C MET A 78 8.10 -3.59 -7.49
N LEU A 79 8.57 -3.78 -8.72
CA LEU A 79 9.90 -3.32 -9.13
C LEU A 79 10.05 -1.79 -9.05
N ASN A 80 8.97 -1.03 -9.29
CA ASN A 80 9.01 0.43 -9.10
C ASN A 80 9.06 0.78 -7.59
N ALA A 81 8.29 0.10 -6.75
CA ALA A 81 8.30 0.32 -5.30
C ALA A 81 9.68 0.07 -4.67
N VAL A 82 10.44 -0.90 -5.19
CA VAL A 82 11.85 -1.15 -4.78
C VAL A 82 12.71 0.10 -4.93
N THR A 83 12.45 0.95 -5.93
CA THR A 83 13.22 2.20 -6.14
C THR A 83 12.94 3.28 -5.11
N LEU A 84 11.78 3.21 -4.45
CA LEU A 84 11.40 4.05 -3.30
C LEU A 84 12.01 3.48 -2.01
N VAL A 85 11.85 2.18 -1.77
CA VAL A 85 12.30 1.51 -0.54
C VAL A 85 13.83 1.44 -0.44
N ARG A 86 14.51 1.14 -1.55
CA ARG A 86 15.98 1.03 -1.64
C ARG A 86 16.55 0.14 -0.52
N ASP A 87 17.54 0.65 0.22
CA ASP A 87 18.24 0.01 1.32
C ASP A 87 17.60 0.31 2.69
N SER A 88 16.35 0.78 2.75
CA SER A 88 15.68 1.06 4.02
C SER A 88 15.43 -0.19 4.88
N GLY A 89 15.43 -1.38 4.26
CA GLY A 89 15.12 -2.64 4.93
C GLY A 89 13.64 -2.83 5.27
N VAL A 90 12.77 -1.90 4.88
CA VAL A 90 11.33 -1.98 5.13
C VAL A 90 10.71 -3.08 4.25
N PRO A 91 9.94 -4.03 4.83
CA PRO A 91 9.32 -5.09 4.06
C PRO A 91 8.24 -4.56 3.12
N MET A 92 8.04 -5.26 2.00
CA MET A 92 7.01 -4.94 1.01
C MET A 92 5.98 -6.05 0.89
N LEU A 93 4.71 -5.66 0.76
CA LEU A 93 3.57 -6.54 0.59
C LEU A 93 2.85 -6.22 -0.72
N GLY A 94 2.87 -7.12 -1.71
CA GLY A 94 2.25 -6.89 -3.01
C GLY A 94 0.80 -7.40 -3.10
N ILE A 95 -0.14 -6.49 -3.36
CA ILE A 95 -1.55 -6.79 -3.63
C ILE A 95 -1.82 -6.69 -5.14
N ASN A 96 -2.16 -7.83 -5.74
CA ASN A 96 -2.46 -7.95 -7.14
C ASN A 96 -3.92 -7.57 -7.44
N LEU A 97 -4.10 -6.48 -8.18
CA LEU A 97 -5.39 -5.97 -8.63
C LEU A 97 -5.86 -6.60 -9.97
N GLY A 98 -4.93 -7.24 -10.70
CA GLY A 98 -5.13 -7.79 -12.04
C GLY A 98 -4.96 -9.31 -12.10
N ARG A 99 -4.08 -9.78 -12.98
CA ARG A 99 -3.73 -11.21 -13.12
C ARG A 99 -2.59 -11.52 -12.16
N MET A 100 -2.65 -12.66 -11.47
CA MET A 100 -1.58 -13.13 -10.59
C MET A 100 -0.22 -13.07 -11.31
N GLY A 101 0.76 -12.48 -10.62
CA GLY A 101 2.16 -12.41 -11.00
C GLY A 101 3.01 -13.20 -10.00
N PHE A 102 4.32 -13.02 -10.05
CA PHE A 102 5.25 -13.71 -9.15
C PHE A 102 5.52 -12.94 -7.86
N LEU A 103 5.61 -11.61 -7.92
CA LEU A 103 6.03 -10.75 -6.81
C LEU A 103 4.84 -10.22 -6.00
N ALA A 104 3.72 -9.93 -6.67
CA ALA A 104 2.47 -9.54 -6.02
C ALA A 104 1.57 -10.77 -5.83
N SER A 105 1.64 -11.36 -4.64
CA SER A 105 1.04 -12.67 -4.33
C SER A 105 -0.35 -12.60 -3.69
N ILE A 106 -0.74 -11.44 -3.13
CA ILE A 106 -2.04 -11.31 -2.47
C ILE A 106 -3.10 -10.92 -3.49
N GLU A 107 -4.12 -11.75 -3.66
CA GLU A 107 -5.27 -11.39 -4.47
C GLU A 107 -6.12 -10.31 -3.78
N LYS A 108 -6.68 -9.39 -4.57
CA LYS A 108 -7.59 -8.34 -4.09
C LYS A 108 -8.76 -8.81 -3.22
N LYS A 109 -9.25 -10.04 -3.41
CA LYS A 109 -10.32 -10.63 -2.57
C LYS A 109 -9.88 -10.94 -1.14
N HIS A 110 -8.57 -10.91 -0.87
CA HIS A 110 -7.97 -11.21 0.43
C HIS A 110 -7.39 -9.98 1.12
N ILE A 111 -7.73 -8.75 0.67
CA ILE A 111 -7.20 -7.50 1.24
C ILE A 111 -7.46 -7.44 2.74
N ARG A 112 -8.72 -7.44 3.17
CA ARG A 112 -9.10 -7.34 4.59
C ARG A 112 -8.43 -8.40 5.45
N GLN A 113 -8.43 -9.65 4.99
CA GLN A 113 -7.77 -10.76 5.69
C GLN A 113 -6.26 -10.52 5.83
N SER A 114 -5.61 -10.00 4.79
CA SER A 114 -4.17 -9.75 4.78
C SER A 114 -3.78 -8.61 5.70
N ILE A 115 -4.58 -7.54 5.77
CA ILE A 115 -4.34 -6.43 6.70
C ILE A 115 -4.50 -6.86 8.17
N ALA A 116 -5.53 -7.65 8.47
CA ALA A 116 -5.71 -8.21 9.81
C ALA A 116 -4.53 -9.12 10.22
N LYS A 117 -3.99 -9.92 9.29
CA LYS A 117 -2.79 -10.74 9.51
C LYS A 117 -1.54 -9.87 9.72
N LEU A 118 -1.36 -8.84 8.89
CA LEU A 118 -0.24 -7.91 8.96
C LEU A 118 -0.18 -7.23 10.34
N LYS A 119 -1.32 -6.73 10.83
CA LYS A 119 -1.43 -6.11 12.16
C LYS A 119 -1.00 -7.04 13.30
N ARG A 120 -1.26 -8.34 13.16
CA ARG A 120 -0.91 -9.38 14.14
C ARG A 120 0.51 -9.91 13.98
N GLY A 121 1.29 -9.42 13.00
CA GLY A 121 2.62 -9.95 12.67
C GLY A 121 2.59 -11.34 12.04
N GLN A 122 1.45 -11.76 11.49
CA GLN A 122 1.22 -13.11 10.94
C GLN A 122 1.34 -13.14 9.41
N TYR A 123 2.47 -12.63 8.89
CA TYR A 123 2.81 -12.67 7.46
C TYR A 123 4.11 -13.48 7.28
N THR A 124 4.17 -14.30 6.22
CA THR A 124 5.29 -15.22 5.92
C THR A 124 5.66 -15.10 4.46
#